data_AF-A0A2U2HN10-F1
#
_entry.id   AF-A0A2U2HN10-F1
#
_cell.length_a   1.000
_cell.length_b   1.000
_cell.length_c   1.000
_cell.angle_alpha   90.00
_cell.angle_beta   90.00
_cell.angle_gamma   90.00
#
_symmetry.space_group_name_H-M   'P 1'
#
loop_
_entity.id
_entity.type
_entity.pdbx_description
1 polymer ?
#
loop_
_entity_poly.entity_id
_entity_poly.type
_entity_poly.pdbx_seq_one_letter_code
_entity_poly.pdbx_strand_id
1 'polypeptide(L)'
;MTVDRKNRLMSAMTNGSEEDVRAEMGFLPLEIMLDQYRKSSCAPSIQTDLKTVFAWLGQDIGELTAQSEVLYRRGYLAYLSIGVAPSFQLQKSFDMAFAHPEARARAKHKPPEAVMDAFDRMFASDSEIASKRKHDWEVETAQMSQALNKVRVSHSGTGWLVNFVIGTTEKARLFRAVSVAWCVWVLLRTEIYFELVGFQFHQWDEEMLVANLLALPVLVYLSHYLFKVYAKMRK
;
A
#
# COMPACT_ATOMS: atom_id res chain seq x y z
N MET A 1 4.13 31.64 4.34
CA MET A 1 3.08 31.68 3.30
C MET A 1 3.18 32.91 2.43
N THR A 2 3.33 32.72 1.12
CA THR A 2 3.36 33.84 0.16
C THR A 2 1.98 34.50 0.08
N VAL A 3 1.94 35.80 -0.23
CA VAL A 3 0.67 36.54 -0.40
C VAL A 3 -0.19 35.87 -1.48
N ASP A 4 0.45 35.38 -2.54
CA ASP A 4 -0.22 34.66 -3.62
C ASP A 4 -0.90 33.36 -3.14
N ARG A 5 -0.21 32.52 -2.36
CA ARG A 5 -0.80 31.25 -1.89
C ARG A 5 -1.91 31.46 -0.87
N LYS A 6 -1.82 32.48 -0.03
CA LYS A 6 -2.94 32.90 0.83
C LYS A 6 -4.18 33.22 -0.01
N ASN A 7 -4.01 33.98 -1.09
CA ASN A 7 -5.11 34.35 -1.98
C ASN A 7 -5.69 33.13 -2.70
N ARG A 8 -4.85 32.16 -3.11
CA ARG A 8 -5.30 30.89 -3.69
C ARG A 8 -6.13 30.07 -2.70
N LEU A 9 -5.67 29.89 -1.47
CA LEU A 9 -6.42 29.19 -0.43
C LEU A 9 -7.76 29.90 -0.12
N MET A 10 -7.74 31.23 0.00
CA MET A 10 -8.97 32.01 0.19
C MET A 10 -9.94 31.85 -0.97
N SER A 11 -9.45 31.88 -2.22
CA SER A 11 -10.26 31.66 -3.41
C SER A 11 -10.83 30.24 -3.47
N ALA A 12 -10.05 29.24 -3.05
CA ALA A 12 -10.52 27.85 -2.96
C ALA A 12 -11.63 27.72 -1.91
N MET A 13 -11.49 28.39 -0.76
CA MET A 13 -12.51 28.37 0.30
C MET A 13 -13.81 29.09 -0.08
N THR A 14 -13.75 30.13 -0.92
CA THR A 14 -14.94 30.89 -1.32
C THR A 14 -15.66 30.29 -2.52
N ASN A 15 -14.91 29.82 -3.52
CA ASN A 15 -15.45 29.46 -4.84
C ASN A 15 -14.94 28.10 -5.35
N GLY A 16 -14.00 27.45 -4.66
CA GLY A 16 -13.39 26.20 -5.09
C GLY A 16 -14.14 24.96 -4.62
N SER A 17 -13.71 23.81 -5.11
CA SER A 17 -14.17 22.52 -4.60
C SER A 17 -13.54 22.23 -3.23
N GLU A 18 -14.15 21.34 -2.45
CA GLU A 18 -13.54 20.85 -1.20
C GLU A 18 -12.15 20.23 -1.45
N GLU A 19 -11.96 19.63 -2.63
CA GLU A 19 -10.68 19.09 -3.07
C GLU A 19 -9.64 20.17 -3.30
N ASP A 20 -10.00 21.29 -3.94
CA ASP A 20 -9.09 22.42 -4.11
C ASP A 20 -8.64 22.95 -2.76
N VAL A 21 -9.56 23.07 -1.80
CA VAL A 21 -9.22 23.47 -0.43
C VAL A 21 -8.24 22.48 0.20
N ARG A 22 -8.51 21.17 0.13
CA ARG A 22 -7.59 20.16 0.68
C ARG A 22 -6.22 20.21 0.01
N ALA A 23 -6.18 20.34 -1.31
CA ALA A 23 -4.92 20.44 -2.06
C ALA A 23 -4.11 21.68 -1.66
N GLU A 24 -4.76 22.83 -1.49
CA GLU A 24 -4.11 24.07 -1.03
C GLU A 24 -3.60 23.96 0.42
N MET A 25 -4.37 23.32 1.30
CA MET A 25 -3.98 23.09 2.70
C MET A 25 -2.68 22.27 2.82
N GLY A 26 -2.45 21.35 1.88
CA GLY A 26 -1.22 20.55 1.82
C GLY A 26 0.05 21.37 1.66
N PHE A 27 -0.03 22.57 1.07
CA PHE A 27 1.15 23.42 0.92
C PHE A 27 1.56 24.14 2.20
N LEU A 28 0.66 24.30 3.18
CA LEU A 28 0.96 25.07 4.40
C LEU A 28 2.15 24.48 5.19
N PRO A 29 2.20 23.16 5.50
CA PRO A 29 3.36 22.57 6.17
C PRO A 29 4.64 22.67 5.35
N LEU A 30 4.56 22.45 4.03
CA LEU A 30 5.72 22.57 3.14
C LEU A 30 6.31 23.99 3.18
N GLU A 31 5.45 25.00 3.15
CA GLU A 31 5.88 26.40 3.27
C GLU A 31 6.51 26.70 4.62
N ILE A 32 5.94 26.17 5.71
CA ILE A 32 6.51 26.31 7.05
C ILE A 32 7.92 25.72 7.09
N MET A 33 8.12 24.52 6.51
CA MET A 33 9.45 23.90 6.42
C MET A 33 10.40 24.71 5.54
N LEU A 34 9.95 25.23 4.40
CA LEU A 34 10.78 26.08 3.53
C LEU A 34 11.20 27.37 4.25
N ASP A 35 10.29 27.99 5.01
CA ASP A 35 10.60 29.17 5.81
C ASP A 35 11.56 28.85 6.96
N GLN A 36 11.52 27.64 7.52
CA GLN A 36 12.51 27.15 8.49
C GLN A 36 13.87 26.87 7.83
N TYR A 37 13.88 26.28 6.62
CA TYR A 37 15.08 25.99 5.86
C TYR A 37 15.88 27.24 5.48
N ARG A 38 15.17 28.33 5.17
CA ARG A 38 15.78 29.63 4.87
C ARG A 38 16.44 30.30 6.09
N LYS A 39 16.16 29.83 7.31
CA LYS A 39 16.80 30.34 8.53
C LYS A 39 18.12 29.61 8.76
N SER A 40 19.14 30.34 9.23
CA SER A 40 20.51 29.84 9.43
C SER A 40 20.64 28.67 10.43
N SER A 41 19.61 28.41 11.24
CA SER A 41 19.56 27.34 12.26
C SER A 41 18.53 26.25 11.94
N CYS A 42 18.34 25.88 10.67
CA CYS A 42 17.43 24.81 10.29
C CYS A 42 17.90 23.45 10.81
N ALA A 43 17.01 22.69 11.46
CA ALA A 43 17.33 21.35 11.93
C ALA A 43 17.71 20.42 10.75
N PRO A 44 18.67 19.49 10.93
CA PRO A 44 19.09 18.56 9.87
C PRO A 44 17.97 17.67 9.33
N SER A 45 16.98 17.32 10.17
CA SER A 45 15.81 16.54 9.77
C SER A 45 14.98 17.26 8.70
N ILE A 46 14.64 18.54 8.94
CA ILE A 46 13.91 19.38 7.99
C ILE A 46 14.66 19.48 6.65
N GLN A 47 15.98 19.63 6.68
CA GLN A 47 16.78 19.69 5.44
C GLN A 47 16.70 18.37 4.67
N THR A 48 16.74 17.23 5.36
CA THR A 48 16.68 15.90 4.76
C THR A 48 15.31 15.63 4.16
N ASP A 49 14.24 15.99 4.86
CA ASP A 49 12.87 15.84 4.40
C ASP A 49 12.59 16.72 3.18
N LEU A 50 13.00 17.99 3.22
CA LEU A 50 12.88 18.87 2.06
C LEU A 50 13.70 18.38 0.87
N LYS A 51 14.93 17.90 1.07
CA LYS A 51 15.72 17.28 -0.01
C LYS A 51 14.97 16.11 -0.64
N THR A 52 14.35 15.27 0.17
CA THR A 52 13.60 14.09 -0.28
C THR A 52 12.40 14.50 -1.12
N VAL A 53 11.61 15.47 -0.64
CA VAL A 53 10.43 15.97 -1.33
C VAL A 53 10.81 16.69 -2.63
N PHE A 54 11.80 17.57 -2.61
CA PHE A 54 12.20 18.33 -3.80
C PHE A 54 12.88 17.45 -4.86
N ALA A 55 13.68 16.46 -4.44
CA ALA A 55 14.23 15.46 -5.36
C ALA A 55 13.11 14.67 -6.05
N TRP A 56 12.07 14.27 -5.31
CA TRP A 56 10.89 13.63 -5.91
C TRP A 56 10.13 14.55 -6.87
N LEU A 57 10.06 15.84 -6.57
CA LEU A 57 9.49 16.85 -7.46
C LEU A 57 10.36 17.18 -8.69
N GLY A 58 11.57 16.62 -8.78
CA GLY A 58 12.50 16.80 -9.90
C GLY A 58 13.15 18.18 -9.94
N GLN A 59 13.32 18.85 -8.80
CA GLN A 59 13.87 20.21 -8.72
C GLN A 59 14.68 20.45 -7.44
N ASP A 60 15.46 21.52 -7.41
CA ASP A 60 16.20 21.97 -6.23
C ASP A 60 15.28 22.66 -5.20
N ILE A 61 15.69 22.67 -3.93
CA ILE A 61 14.93 23.28 -2.84
C ILE A 61 14.77 24.78 -3.10
N GLY A 62 13.52 25.22 -3.22
CA GLY A 62 13.21 26.60 -3.57
C GLY A 62 11.72 26.84 -3.78
N GLU A 63 11.42 27.80 -4.64
CA GLU A 63 10.05 28.04 -5.09
C GLU A 63 9.59 26.93 -6.04
N LEU A 64 8.34 26.50 -5.91
CA LEU A 64 7.81 25.40 -6.74
C LEU A 64 7.52 25.90 -8.16
N THR A 65 8.00 25.17 -9.16
CA THR A 65 7.53 25.35 -10.54
C THR A 65 6.06 24.93 -10.66
N ALA A 66 5.35 25.43 -11.69
CA ALA A 66 3.96 25.03 -11.96
C ALA A 66 3.80 23.51 -12.10
N GLN A 67 4.78 22.83 -12.72
CA GLN A 67 4.78 21.39 -12.87
C GLN A 67 4.93 20.67 -11.52
N SER A 68 5.87 21.12 -10.69
CA SER A 68 6.09 20.57 -9.35
C SER A 68 4.91 20.85 -8.42
N GLU A 69 4.21 21.99 -8.55
CA GLU A 69 2.97 22.25 -7.81
C GLU A 69 1.87 21.22 -8.16
N VAL A 70 1.66 20.93 -9.45
CA VAL A 70 0.66 19.93 -9.88
C VAL A 70 1.02 18.55 -9.35
N LEU A 71 2.30 18.16 -9.43
CA LEU A 71 2.76 16.87 -8.91
C LEU A 71 2.59 16.79 -7.39
N TYR A 72 2.95 17.85 -6.67
CA TYR A 72 2.78 17.94 -5.22
C TYR A 72 1.32 17.78 -4.81
N ARG A 73 0.39 18.51 -5.46
CA ARG A 73 -1.06 18.39 -5.19
C ARG A 73 -1.54 16.95 -5.34
N ARG A 74 -1.20 16.32 -6.46
CA ARG A 74 -1.63 14.94 -6.75
C ARG A 74 -1.06 13.96 -5.72
N GLY A 75 0.22 14.07 -5.40
CA GLY A 75 0.86 13.22 -4.40
C GLY A 75 0.32 13.44 -2.99
N TYR A 76 0.05 14.69 -2.61
CA TYR A 76 -0.53 15.02 -1.30
C TYR A 76 -1.96 14.48 -1.15
N LEU A 77 -2.81 14.68 -2.18
CA LEU A 77 -4.15 14.12 -2.18
C LEU A 77 -4.15 12.58 -2.18
N ALA A 78 -3.21 11.96 -2.91
CA ALA A 78 -3.00 10.52 -2.88
C ALA A 78 -2.59 10.04 -1.48
N TYR A 79 -1.67 10.75 -0.83
CA TYR A 79 -1.22 10.46 0.54
C TYR A 79 -2.38 10.49 1.55
N LEU A 80 -3.21 11.53 1.54
CA LEU A 80 -4.41 11.59 2.38
C LEU A 80 -5.38 10.44 2.08
N SER A 81 -5.51 10.08 0.80
CA SER A 81 -6.41 9.02 0.33
C SER A 81 -5.95 7.61 0.69
N ILE A 82 -4.76 7.44 1.30
CA ILE A 82 -4.31 6.14 1.85
C ILE A 82 -5.07 5.81 3.14
N GLY A 83 -5.53 6.82 3.89
CA GLY A 83 -6.26 6.62 5.15
C GLY A 83 -5.37 6.29 6.36
N VAL A 84 -4.06 6.21 6.19
CA VAL A 84 -3.10 5.99 7.29
C VAL A 84 -2.56 7.35 7.75
N ALA A 85 -3.02 7.80 8.92
CA ALA A 85 -2.61 9.08 9.47
C ALA A 85 -1.30 8.98 10.28
N PRO A 86 -0.44 10.03 10.25
CA PRO A 86 0.80 10.05 11.02
C PRO A 86 0.60 10.26 12.52
N SER A 87 -0.60 10.67 12.95
CA SER A 87 -0.95 10.83 14.37
C SER A 87 -2.42 10.56 14.61
N PHE A 88 -2.77 10.24 15.86
CA PHE A 88 -4.17 10.02 16.26
C PHE A 88 -5.07 11.23 16.00
N GLN A 89 -4.54 12.44 16.15
CA GLN A 89 -5.30 13.67 15.97
C GLN A 89 -5.78 13.84 14.53
N LEU A 90 -4.99 13.33 13.57
CA LEU A 90 -5.27 13.46 12.15
C LEU A 90 -6.07 12.28 11.59
N GLN A 91 -6.29 11.21 12.36
CA GLN A 91 -6.95 10.00 11.89
C GLN A 91 -8.31 10.29 11.24
N LYS A 92 -9.15 11.10 11.88
CA LYS A 92 -10.47 11.45 11.34
C LYS A 92 -10.39 12.12 9.96
N SER A 93 -9.41 12.99 9.74
CA SER A 93 -9.24 13.69 8.47
C SER A 93 -8.79 12.74 7.36
N PHE A 94 -7.91 11.78 7.67
CA PHE A 94 -7.47 10.75 6.75
C PHE A 94 -8.59 9.74 6.46
N ASP A 95 -9.39 9.34 7.45
CA ASP A 95 -10.55 8.48 7.26
C ASP A 95 -11.57 9.13 6.31
N MET A 96 -11.83 10.43 6.48
CA MET A 96 -12.71 11.18 5.59
C MET A 96 -12.17 11.28 4.16
N ALA A 97 -10.85 11.38 3.99
CA ALA A 97 -10.21 11.37 2.68
C ALA A 97 -10.27 9.99 2.02
N PHE A 98 -10.01 8.93 2.79
CA PHE A 98 -10.09 7.54 2.35
C PHE A 98 -11.51 7.12 1.95
N ALA A 99 -12.52 7.61 2.66
CA ALA A 99 -13.93 7.35 2.36
C ALA A 99 -14.43 8.07 1.10
N HIS A 100 -13.65 8.99 0.51
CA HIS A 100 -14.04 9.72 -0.69
C HIS A 100 -14.17 8.76 -1.90
N PRO A 101 -15.18 8.89 -2.77
CA PRO A 101 -15.39 7.99 -3.90
C PRO A 101 -14.17 7.84 -4.83
N GLU A 102 -13.39 8.91 -4.96
CA GLU A 102 -12.20 8.96 -5.81
C GLU A 102 -10.90 8.51 -5.12
N ALA A 103 -10.93 8.15 -3.83
CA ALA A 103 -9.73 7.81 -3.06
C ALA A 103 -8.89 6.72 -3.75
N ARG A 104 -9.55 5.68 -4.29
CA ARG A 104 -8.88 4.60 -5.03
C ARG A 104 -8.20 5.09 -6.31
N ALA A 105 -8.82 6.01 -7.04
CA ALA A 105 -8.23 6.57 -8.24
C ALA A 105 -6.99 7.43 -7.89
N ARG A 106 -7.06 8.19 -6.79
CA ARG A 106 -5.97 9.02 -6.29
C ARG A 106 -4.79 8.21 -5.77
N ALA A 107 -5.05 7.08 -5.11
CA ALA A 107 -4.00 6.18 -4.60
C ALA A 107 -3.03 5.69 -5.69
N LYS A 108 -3.42 5.71 -6.98
CA LYS A 108 -2.51 5.43 -8.11
C LYS A 108 -1.35 6.43 -8.24
N HIS A 109 -1.50 7.62 -7.67
CA HIS A 109 -0.48 8.68 -7.65
C HIS A 109 0.27 8.75 -6.31
N LYS A 110 0.24 7.67 -5.53
CA LYS A 110 0.92 7.56 -4.25
C LYS A 110 2.42 7.90 -4.40
N PRO A 111 2.95 8.84 -3.59
CA PRO A 111 4.37 9.13 -3.55
C PRO A 111 5.20 7.92 -3.09
N PRO A 112 6.51 7.88 -3.40
CA PRO A 112 7.43 6.91 -2.82
C PRO A 112 7.43 6.93 -1.29
N GLU A 113 7.76 5.82 -0.65
CA GLU A 113 7.73 5.66 0.82
C GLU A 113 8.52 6.73 1.56
N ALA A 114 9.74 7.03 1.12
CA ALA A 114 10.56 8.09 1.72
C ALA A 114 9.89 9.48 1.68
N VAL A 115 9.09 9.76 0.65
CA VAL A 115 8.34 11.01 0.53
C VAL A 115 7.14 11.01 1.47
N MET A 116 6.48 9.86 1.64
CA MET A 116 5.41 9.72 2.62
C MET A 116 5.93 9.88 4.05
N ASP A 117 7.10 9.31 4.38
CA ASP A 117 7.73 9.52 5.68
C ASP A 117 8.08 11.01 5.92
N ALA A 118 8.51 11.72 4.88
CA ALA A 118 8.73 13.16 4.96
C ALA A 118 7.40 13.93 5.14
N PHE A 119 6.31 13.46 4.52
CA PHE A 119 4.97 14.00 4.76
C PHE A 119 4.50 13.72 6.19
N ASP A 120 4.69 12.52 6.74
CA ASP A 120 4.35 12.21 8.12
C ASP A 120 5.01 13.22 9.08
N ARG A 121 6.31 13.47 8.90
CA ARG A 121 7.10 14.44 9.69
C ARG A 121 6.75 15.91 9.44
N MET A 122 6.05 16.23 8.34
CA MET A 122 5.47 17.57 8.14
C MET A 122 4.29 17.83 9.08
N PHE A 123 3.55 16.79 9.47
CA PHE A 123 2.29 16.92 10.18
C PHE A 123 2.34 16.47 11.64
N ALA A 124 3.33 15.66 12.01
CA ALA A 124 3.46 15.09 13.34
C ALA A 124 4.92 14.96 13.76
N SER A 125 5.16 14.95 15.07
CA SER A 125 6.48 14.66 15.63
C SER A 125 6.82 13.17 15.55
N ASP A 126 8.10 12.82 15.58
CA ASP A 126 8.56 11.43 15.55
C ASP A 126 7.96 10.58 16.69
N SER A 127 7.71 11.18 17.86
CA SER A 127 7.08 10.48 18.98
C SER A 127 5.60 10.20 18.75
N GLU A 128 4.86 11.12 18.12
CA GLU A 128 3.47 10.91 17.73
C GLU A 128 3.36 9.83 16.64
N ILE A 129 4.24 9.88 15.65
CA ILE A 129 4.33 8.89 14.56
C ILE A 129 4.63 7.51 15.14
N ALA A 130 5.66 7.39 15.98
CA ALA A 130 6.04 6.12 16.59
C ALA A 130 4.92 5.54 17.47
N SER A 131 4.24 6.40 18.25
CA SER A 131 3.10 6.00 19.07
C SER A 131 1.94 5.48 18.23
N LYS A 132 1.61 6.18 17.14
CA LYS A 132 0.53 5.78 16.22
C LYS A 132 0.84 4.47 15.50
N ARG A 133 2.04 4.37 14.89
CA ARG A 133 2.47 3.15 14.19
C ARG A 133 2.50 1.93 15.10
N LYS A 134 2.95 2.10 16.34
CA LYS A 134 2.93 1.02 17.34
C LYS A 134 1.50 0.56 17.64
N HIS A 135 0.58 1.50 17.86
CA HIS A 135 -0.82 1.16 18.10
C HIS A 135 -1.47 0.46 16.91
N ASP A 136 -1.24 0.96 15.69
CA ASP A 136 -1.79 0.35 14.47
C ASP A 136 -1.30 -1.07 14.30
N TRP A 137 0.00 -1.30 14.51
CA TRP A 137 0.60 -2.63 14.52
C TRP A 137 -0.03 -3.56 15.57
N GLU A 138 -0.25 -3.08 16.79
CA GLU A 138 -0.88 -3.85 17.86
C GLU A 138 -2.34 -4.21 17.52
N VAL A 139 -3.09 -3.28 16.94
CA VAL A 139 -4.48 -3.49 16.50
C VAL A 139 -4.54 -4.50 15.35
N GLU A 140 -3.71 -4.36 14.33
CA GLU A 140 -3.65 -5.29 13.20
C GLU A 140 -3.23 -6.69 13.66
N THR A 141 -2.22 -6.78 14.52
CA THR A 141 -1.77 -8.05 15.09
C THR A 141 -2.89 -8.70 15.92
N ALA A 142 -3.62 -7.92 16.71
CA ALA A 142 -4.75 -8.40 17.48
C ALA A 142 -5.87 -8.92 16.56
N GLN A 143 -6.23 -8.18 15.51
CA GLN A 143 -7.24 -8.60 14.53
C GLN A 143 -6.82 -9.87 13.80
N MET A 144 -5.56 -9.96 13.35
CA MET A 144 -5.02 -11.15 12.70
C MET A 144 -5.03 -12.36 13.65
N SER A 145 -4.63 -12.17 14.91
CA SER A 145 -4.68 -13.24 15.91
C SER A 145 -6.11 -13.71 16.20
N GLN A 146 -7.09 -12.80 16.21
CA GLN A 146 -8.50 -13.15 16.33
C GLN A 146 -9.02 -13.90 15.10
N ALA A 147 -8.64 -13.48 13.90
CA ALA A 147 -8.99 -14.19 12.66
C ALA A 147 -8.39 -15.60 12.65
N LEU A 148 -7.11 -15.74 13.00
CA LEU A 148 -6.43 -17.03 13.12
C LEU A 148 -7.05 -17.91 14.21
N ASN A 149 -7.42 -17.34 15.35
CA ASN A 149 -8.11 -18.07 16.42
C ASN A 149 -9.52 -18.50 16.01
N LYS A 150 -10.27 -17.69 15.26
CA LYS A 150 -11.56 -18.11 14.68
C LYS A 150 -11.38 -19.27 13.70
N VAL A 151 -10.36 -19.22 12.84
CA VAL A 151 -10.01 -20.34 11.94
C VAL A 151 -9.63 -21.59 12.74
N ARG A 152 -8.83 -21.43 13.80
CA ARG A 152 -8.39 -22.52 14.69
C ARG A 152 -9.54 -23.17 15.47
N VAL A 153 -10.44 -22.36 16.04
CA VAL A 153 -11.60 -22.85 16.82
C VAL A 153 -12.66 -23.46 15.90
N SER A 154 -12.85 -22.93 14.69
CA SER A 154 -13.69 -23.56 13.65
C SER A 154 -13.12 -24.90 13.14
N HIS A 155 -11.86 -25.21 13.44
CA HIS A 155 -11.17 -26.45 13.08
C HIS A 155 -10.87 -27.37 14.29
N SER A 156 -11.63 -27.25 15.39
CA SER A 156 -11.64 -28.26 16.46
C SER A 156 -12.10 -29.66 16.00
N GLY A 157 -12.56 -29.78 14.75
CA GLY A 157 -12.53 -31.02 13.97
C GLY A 157 -11.10 -31.38 13.52
N THR A 158 -10.23 -31.66 14.49
CA THR A 158 -8.80 -31.98 14.37
C THR A 158 -8.55 -33.36 13.73
N GLY A 159 -9.21 -33.63 12.60
CA GLY A 159 -9.11 -34.88 11.84
C GLY A 159 -8.79 -34.67 10.37
N TRP A 160 -9.39 -33.68 9.70
CA TRP A 160 -9.27 -33.60 8.24
C TRP A 160 -7.94 -33.02 7.74
N LEU A 161 -7.43 -31.91 8.28
CA LEU A 161 -6.14 -31.35 7.82
C LEU A 161 -4.94 -32.25 8.17
N VAL A 162 -4.99 -32.91 9.33
CA VAL A 162 -3.96 -33.87 9.75
C VAL A 162 -4.05 -35.15 8.91
N ASN A 163 -5.25 -35.68 8.62
CA ASN A 163 -5.43 -36.80 7.69
C ASN A 163 -5.13 -36.43 6.24
N PHE A 164 -5.32 -35.16 5.86
CA PHE A 164 -4.85 -34.64 4.60
C PHE A 164 -3.33 -34.80 4.60
N VAL A 165 -2.56 -34.13 5.46
CA VAL A 165 -1.09 -34.14 5.36
C VAL A 165 -0.46 -35.53 5.61
N ILE A 166 -0.99 -36.33 6.53
CA ILE A 166 -0.33 -37.55 7.05
C ILE A 166 -0.80 -38.84 6.35
N GLY A 167 -2.01 -38.88 5.80
CA GLY A 167 -2.68 -40.12 5.38
C GLY A 167 -2.59 -40.51 3.90
N THR A 168 -1.59 -40.07 3.12
CA THR A 168 -1.60 -40.34 1.67
C THR A 168 -0.29 -40.86 1.08
N THR A 169 -0.43 -41.54 -0.05
CA THR A 169 0.66 -41.96 -0.95
C THR A 169 1.59 -40.80 -1.31
N GLU A 170 2.85 -41.11 -1.59
CA GLU A 170 3.93 -40.15 -1.91
C GLU A 170 3.53 -39.14 -2.99
N LYS A 171 2.82 -39.62 -4.04
CA LYS A 171 2.31 -38.80 -5.15
C LYS A 171 1.32 -37.73 -4.69
N ALA A 172 0.46 -38.04 -3.72
CA ALA A 172 -0.50 -37.09 -3.19
C ALA A 172 0.15 -36.06 -2.27
N ARG A 173 1.24 -36.40 -1.57
CA ARG A 173 2.04 -35.41 -0.81
C ARG A 173 2.73 -34.42 -1.75
N LEU A 174 3.37 -34.92 -2.81
CA LEU A 174 4.02 -34.09 -3.81
C LEU A 174 3.02 -33.13 -4.49
N PHE A 175 1.87 -33.65 -4.94
CA PHE A 175 0.83 -32.83 -5.55
C PHE A 175 0.39 -31.66 -4.66
N ARG A 176 0.27 -31.90 -3.36
CA ARG A 176 -0.19 -30.90 -2.41
C ARG A 176 0.89 -29.89 -2.06
N ALA A 177 2.13 -30.34 -1.89
CA ALA A 177 3.27 -29.44 -1.73
C ALA A 177 3.38 -28.49 -2.94
N VAL A 178 3.24 -29.01 -4.16
CA VAL A 178 3.24 -28.23 -5.40
C VAL A 178 2.03 -27.29 -5.46
N SER A 179 0.83 -27.73 -5.03
CA SER A 179 -0.36 -26.88 -5.04
C SER A 179 -0.25 -25.72 -4.05
N VAL A 180 0.26 -25.97 -2.84
CA VAL A 180 0.51 -24.92 -1.83
C VAL A 180 1.59 -23.96 -2.32
N ALA A 181 2.71 -24.48 -2.85
CA ALA A 181 3.76 -23.67 -3.44
C ALA A 181 3.24 -22.82 -4.61
N TRP A 182 2.34 -23.35 -5.43
CA TRP A 182 1.69 -22.62 -6.51
C TRP A 182 0.80 -21.49 -5.99
N CYS A 183 -0.06 -21.77 -5.00
CA CYS A 183 -0.89 -20.72 -4.40
C CYS A 183 -0.05 -19.60 -3.80
N VAL A 184 1.01 -19.94 -3.06
CA VAL A 184 1.95 -18.95 -2.50
C VAL A 184 2.64 -18.16 -3.62
N TRP A 185 3.09 -18.84 -4.68
CA TRP A 185 3.71 -18.20 -5.84
C TRP A 185 2.77 -17.22 -6.56
N VAL A 186 1.52 -17.61 -6.80
CA VAL A 186 0.51 -16.76 -7.43
C VAL A 186 0.25 -15.52 -6.58
N LEU A 187 0.06 -15.69 -5.26
CA LEU A 187 -0.18 -14.58 -4.34
C LEU A 187 0.99 -13.59 -4.31
N LEU A 188 2.23 -14.10 -4.22
CA LEU A 188 3.43 -13.27 -4.27
C LEU A 188 3.55 -12.50 -5.59
N ARG A 189 3.15 -13.11 -6.72
CA ARG A 189 3.21 -12.48 -8.05
C ARG A 189 2.12 -11.44 -8.29
N THR A 190 0.98 -11.52 -7.60
CA THR A 190 -0.10 -10.53 -7.73
C THR A 190 0.10 -9.30 -6.85
N GLU A 191 0.63 -9.44 -5.63
CA GLU A 191 0.71 -8.29 -4.72
C GLU A 191 2.08 -7.58 -4.70
N ILE A 192 3.18 -8.27 -5.03
CA ILE A 192 4.53 -7.77 -4.73
C ILE A 192 5.40 -7.73 -5.99
N TYR A 193 6.04 -6.59 -6.25
CA TYR A 193 7.22 -6.54 -7.13
C TYR A 193 8.37 -7.26 -6.43
N PHE A 194 8.85 -8.36 -6.99
CA PHE A 194 10.03 -9.03 -6.45
C PHE A 194 11.03 -9.39 -7.56
N GLU A 195 12.30 -9.23 -7.22
CA GLU A 195 13.43 -9.63 -8.06
C GLU A 195 13.95 -10.96 -7.52
N LEU A 196 14.00 -11.98 -8.38
CA LEU A 196 14.51 -13.30 -8.02
C LEU A 196 15.60 -13.69 -9.02
N VAL A 197 16.84 -13.82 -8.53
CA VAL A 197 18.02 -14.16 -9.33
C VAL A 197 18.21 -13.18 -10.52
N GLY A 198 18.06 -11.88 -10.30
CA GLY A 198 18.29 -10.85 -11.32
C GLY A 198 17.19 -10.71 -12.37
N PHE A 199 16.09 -11.48 -12.28
CA PHE A 199 14.93 -11.33 -13.16
C PHE A 199 13.85 -10.49 -12.48
N GLN A 200 13.43 -9.43 -13.17
CA GLN A 200 12.36 -8.56 -12.74
C GLN A 200 11.00 -9.14 -13.16
N PHE A 201 10.21 -9.54 -12.17
CA PHE A 201 8.91 -10.13 -12.38
C PHE A 201 7.82 -9.05 -12.22
N HIS A 202 7.26 -8.58 -13.35
CA HIS A 202 6.17 -7.58 -13.36
C HIS A 202 4.87 -8.13 -12.78
N GLN A 203 4.21 -7.38 -11.91
CA GLN A 203 2.94 -7.77 -11.28
C GLN A 203 1.94 -8.34 -12.29
N TRP A 204 1.26 -9.43 -11.92
CA TRP A 204 0.12 -9.91 -12.70
C TRP A 204 -1.10 -9.05 -12.43
N ASP A 205 -1.90 -8.79 -13.48
CA ASP A 205 -3.16 -8.08 -13.37
C ASP A 205 -4.06 -8.79 -12.33
N GLU A 206 -4.58 -8.02 -11.37
CA GLU A 206 -5.44 -8.54 -10.29
C GLU A 206 -6.65 -9.30 -10.84
N GLU A 207 -7.13 -8.91 -12.03
CA GLU A 207 -8.24 -9.56 -12.74
C GLU A 207 -7.92 -11.01 -13.15
N MET A 208 -6.63 -11.37 -13.27
CA MET A 208 -6.19 -12.73 -13.59
C MET A 208 -5.85 -13.58 -12.36
N LEU A 209 -5.99 -13.06 -11.13
CA LEU A 209 -5.70 -13.80 -9.90
C LEU A 209 -6.47 -15.13 -9.84
N VAL A 210 -7.79 -15.08 -10.04
CA VAL A 210 -8.66 -16.27 -9.96
C VAL A 210 -8.31 -17.27 -11.05
N ALA A 211 -8.06 -16.80 -12.28
CA ALA A 211 -7.68 -17.65 -13.40
C ALA A 211 -6.36 -18.37 -13.13
N ASN A 212 -5.36 -17.67 -12.60
CA ASN A 212 -4.04 -18.21 -12.32
C ASN A 212 -4.02 -19.13 -11.09
N LEU A 213 -4.83 -18.82 -10.07
CA LEU A 213 -4.98 -19.67 -8.89
C LEU A 213 -5.61 -21.03 -9.26
N LEU A 214 -6.58 -21.01 -10.18
CA LEU A 214 -7.30 -22.22 -10.63
C LEU A 214 -6.59 -22.98 -11.76
N ALA A 215 -5.64 -22.34 -12.48
CA ALA A 215 -4.95 -22.95 -13.60
C ALA A 215 -4.28 -24.29 -13.25
N LEU A 216 -3.53 -24.34 -12.14
CA LEU A 216 -2.79 -25.56 -11.76
C LEU A 216 -3.71 -26.69 -11.27
N PRO A 217 -4.72 -26.44 -10.39
CA PRO A 217 -5.74 -27.45 -10.07
C PRO A 217 -6.47 -28.00 -11.30
N VAL A 218 -6.85 -27.14 -12.24
CA VAL A 218 -7.56 -27.53 -13.47
C VAL A 218 -6.66 -28.36 -14.39
N LEU A 219 -5.41 -27.94 -14.61
CA LEU A 219 -4.45 -28.70 -15.42
C LEU A 219 -4.16 -30.08 -14.82
N VAL A 220 -4.09 -30.19 -13.50
CA VAL A 220 -3.87 -31.49 -12.85
C VAL A 220 -5.10 -32.38 -12.94
N TYR A 221 -6.30 -31.83 -12.79
CA TYR A 221 -7.53 -32.57 -13.01
C TYR A 221 -7.64 -33.07 -14.45
N LEU A 222 -7.40 -32.21 -15.44
CA LEU A 222 -7.45 -32.54 -16.86
C LEU A 222 -6.40 -33.60 -17.24
N SER A 223 -5.15 -33.45 -16.78
CA SER A 223 -4.11 -34.45 -17.05
C SER A 223 -4.42 -35.81 -16.40
N HIS A 224 -4.99 -35.83 -15.19
CA HIS A 224 -5.45 -37.08 -14.57
C HIS A 224 -6.61 -37.72 -15.34
N TYR A 225 -7.57 -36.92 -15.81
CA TYR A 225 -8.69 -37.39 -16.61
C TYR A 225 -8.22 -37.97 -17.95
N LEU A 226 -7.36 -37.25 -18.68
CA LEU A 226 -6.77 -37.70 -19.94
C LEU A 226 -5.97 -39.00 -19.78
N PHE A 227 -5.20 -39.13 -18.69
CA PHE A 227 -4.46 -40.35 -18.40
C PHE A 227 -5.37 -41.56 -18.19
N LYS A 228 -6.49 -41.38 -17.47
CA LYS A 228 -7.50 -42.44 -17.27
C LYS A 228 -8.18 -42.85 -18.57
N VAL A 229 -8.54 -41.88 -19.41
CA VAL A 229 -9.15 -42.13 -20.72
C VAL A 229 -8.18 -42.88 -21.64
N TYR A 230 -6.91 -42.44 -21.69
CA TYR A 230 -5.87 -43.11 -22.47
C TYR A 230 -5.62 -44.56 -21.99
N ALA A 231 -5.54 -44.79 -20.68
CA ALA A 231 -5.35 -46.12 -20.12
C ALA A 231 -6.52 -47.06 -20.41
N LYS A 232 -7.74 -46.53 -20.57
CA LYS A 232 -8.94 -47.31 -20.93
C LYS A 232 -8.96 -47.68 -22.42
N MET A 233 -8.40 -46.84 -23.29
CA MET A 233 -8.30 -47.13 -24.74
C MET A 233 -7.17 -48.12 -25.10
N ARG A 234 -6.24 -48.39 -24.18
CA ARG A 234 -5.13 -49.34 -24.36
C ARG A 234 -5.44 -50.77 -23.89
N LYS A 235 -6.60 -51.00 -23.28
CA LYS A 235 -7.13 -52.32 -22.90
C LYS A 235 -8.15 -52.76 -23.95
#